data_AF-A0A7S2CXP7-F1
#
_entry.id   AF-A0A7S2CXP7-F1
#
_cell.length_a   1.000
_cell.length_b   1.000
_cell.length_c   1.000
_cell.angle_alpha   90.00
_cell.angle_beta   90.00
_cell.angle_gamma   90.00
#
_symmetry.space_group_name_H-M   'P 1'
#
loop_
_entity.id
_entity.type
_entity.pdbx_description
1 polymer ?
#
loop_
_entity_poly.entity_id
_entity_poly.type
_entity_poly.pdbx_seq_one_letter_code
_entity_poly.pdbx_strand_id
1 'polypeptide(L)'
;MAAIDTPIKSLLEGFKDRVAPLQPSVVVIAAGFELRHLATCPEWDRGNICKHFLATLEGMVQATWELGALPVVGAPYPHAGFGEEQAKLLWQTRDALLQWGVPVLDWLDPLSAPGRSGTW
;
A
#
# COMPACT_ATOMS: atom_id res chain seq x y z
N MET A 1 18.05 -14.97 8.28
CA MET A 1 16.62 -14.60 8.25
C MET A 1 16.50 -13.20 8.85
N ALA A 2 16.66 -12.16 8.03
CA ALA A 2 16.64 -10.79 8.50
C ALA A 2 15.21 -10.26 8.38
N ALA A 3 14.59 -9.94 9.52
CA ALA A 3 13.34 -9.21 9.56
C ALA A 3 13.56 -7.86 8.87
N ILE A 4 12.83 -7.64 7.77
CA ILE A 4 12.85 -6.37 7.04
C ILE A 4 11.96 -5.39 7.81
N ASP A 5 12.52 -4.82 8.88
CA ASP A 5 12.02 -3.59 9.52
C ASP A 5 12.68 -2.37 8.86
N THR A 6 12.68 -2.33 7.53
CA THR A 6 13.11 -1.13 6.80
C THR A 6 11.94 -0.15 6.80
N PRO A 7 12.06 1.06 7.42
CA PRO A 7 11.02 2.07 7.34
C PRO A 7 10.72 2.40 5.88
N ILE A 8 9.44 2.57 5.50
CA ILE A 8 9.03 2.79 4.11
C ILE A 8 9.76 3.97 3.43
N LYS A 9 10.14 4.99 4.20
CA LYS A 9 11.02 6.09 3.72
C LYS A 9 12.30 5.56 3.08
N SER A 10 12.94 4.56 3.71
CA SER A 10 14.12 3.87 3.17
C SER A 10 13.79 2.94 2.00
N LEU A 11 12.54 2.47 1.87
CA LEU A 11 12.10 1.68 0.71
C LEU A 11 12.00 2.56 -0.54
N LEU A 12 11.46 3.78 -0.42
CA LEU A 12 11.41 4.76 -1.51
C LEU A 12 12.83 5.27 -1.85
N GLU A 13 13.62 5.64 -0.83
CA GLU A 13 14.99 6.17 -1.00
C GLU A 13 15.96 5.18 -1.68
N GLY A 14 15.63 3.89 -1.72
CA GLY A 14 16.40 2.88 -2.46
C GLY A 14 15.62 2.18 -3.57
N PHE A 15 14.39 2.60 -3.89
CA PHE A 15 13.52 1.89 -4.82
C PHE A 15 14.15 1.82 -6.21
N LYS A 16 14.51 2.98 -6.78
CA LYS A 16 15.12 3.05 -8.11
C LYS A 16 16.42 2.28 -8.18
N ASP A 17 17.30 2.44 -7.19
CA ASP A 17 18.61 1.77 -7.17
C ASP A 17 18.49 0.24 -7.15
N ARG A 18 17.44 -0.29 -6.53
CA ARG A 18 17.19 -1.73 -6.46
C ARG A 18 16.44 -2.26 -7.69
N VAL A 19 15.54 -1.47 -8.25
CA VAL A 19 14.63 -1.90 -9.32
C VAL A 19 15.22 -1.65 -10.71
N ALA A 20 15.90 -0.52 -10.92
CA ALA A 20 16.46 -0.13 -12.22
C ALA A 20 17.44 -1.17 -12.81
N PRO A 21 18.36 -1.79 -12.05
CA PRO A 21 19.27 -2.78 -12.60
C PRO A 21 18.57 -4.04 -13.13
N LEU A 22 17.34 -4.30 -12.68
CA LEU A 22 16.54 -5.45 -13.13
C LEU A 22 15.86 -5.20 -14.49
N GLN A 23 15.86 -3.96 -14.98
CA GLN A 23 15.21 -3.53 -16.22
C GLN A 23 13.80 -4.11 -16.40
N PRO A 24 12.91 -3.95 -15.40
CA PRO A 24 11.59 -4.57 -15.46
C PRO A 24 10.72 -3.91 -16.53
N SER A 25 9.88 -4.70 -17.20
CA SER A 25 8.79 -4.15 -18.03
C SER A 25 7.56 -3.82 -17.18
N VAL A 26 7.38 -4.48 -16.04
CA VAL A 26 6.26 -4.29 -15.10
C VAL A 26 6.79 -4.34 -13.67
N VAL A 27 6.29 -3.47 -12.81
CA VAL A 27 6.57 -3.49 -11.37
C VAL A 27 5.26 -3.54 -10.59
N VAL A 28 5.11 -4.57 -9.76
CA VAL A 28 3.98 -4.70 -8.84
C VAL A 28 4.36 -4.13 -7.48
N ILE A 29 3.63 -3.10 -7.05
CA ILE A 29 3.87 -2.37 -5.80
C ILE A 29 2.73 -2.72 -4.83
N ALA A 30 3.03 -3.52 -3.82
CA ALA A 30 2.09 -3.85 -2.76
C ALA A 30 2.72 -3.53 -1.40
N ALA A 31 2.13 -2.60 -0.67
CA ALA A 31 2.61 -2.17 0.64
C ALA A 31 1.43 -2.01 1.60
N GLY A 32 1.70 -2.14 2.89
CA GLY A 32 0.71 -1.78 3.92
C GLY A 32 1.28 -1.80 5.33
N PHE A 33 2.59 -1.53 5.47
CA PHE A 33 3.24 -1.38 6.78
C PHE A 33 2.67 -0.16 7.52
N GLU A 34 2.50 0.95 6.81
CA GLU A 34 1.94 2.19 7.38
C GLU A 34 0.51 2.01 7.86
N LEU A 35 -0.32 1.31 7.09
CA LEU A 35 -1.71 1.06 7.45
C LEU A 35 -1.84 0.22 8.73
N ARG A 36 -0.84 -0.60 9.11
CA ARG A 36 -0.86 -1.30 10.41
C ARG A 36 -0.97 -0.36 11.60
N HIS A 37 -0.45 0.87 11.49
CA HIS A 37 -0.53 1.87 12.56
C HIS A 37 -1.96 2.37 12.77
N LEU A 38 -2.89 2.15 11.84
CA LEU A 38 -4.31 2.47 12.04
C LEU A 38 -4.94 1.71 13.22
N ALA A 39 -4.38 0.55 13.61
CA ALA A 39 -4.85 -0.23 14.75
C ALA A 39 -4.53 0.43 16.10
N THR A 40 -3.47 1.23 16.18
CA THR A 40 -2.92 1.73 17.46
C THR A 40 -2.84 3.26 17.54
N CYS A 41 -2.96 3.97 16.42
CA CYS A 41 -2.87 5.42 16.41
C CYS A 41 -4.13 6.10 16.97
N PRO A 42 -3.99 7.33 17.49
CA PRO A 42 -5.13 8.17 17.84
C PRO A 42 -6.03 8.44 16.63
N GLU A 43 -7.32 8.64 16.87
CA GLU A 43 -8.32 8.87 15.83
C GLU A 43 -7.96 10.04 14.90
N TRP A 44 -7.46 11.14 15.47
CA TRP A 44 -7.08 12.35 14.73
C TRP A 44 -5.88 12.15 13.78
N ASP A 45 -5.08 11.09 13.97
CA ASP A 45 -3.90 10.79 13.14
C ASP A 45 -4.20 9.80 12.00
N ARG A 46 -5.33 9.08 12.07
CA ARG A 46 -5.67 8.02 11.09
C ARG A 46 -5.73 8.53 9.65
N GLY A 47 -6.32 9.70 9.44
CA GLY A 47 -6.40 10.32 8.12
C GLY A 47 -5.03 10.71 7.56
N ASN A 48 -4.11 11.16 8.43
CA ASN A 48 -2.74 11.51 8.02
C ASN A 48 -1.95 10.26 7.61
N ILE A 49 -2.15 9.13 8.30
CA ILE A 49 -1.55 7.84 7.93
C ILE A 49 -2.00 7.40 6.53
N CYS A 50 -3.30 7.48 6.23
CA CYS A 50 -3.81 7.10 4.91
C CYS A 50 -3.28 8.02 3.80
N LYS A 51 -3.18 9.33 4.06
CA LYS A 51 -2.58 10.29 3.12
C LYS A 51 -1.09 10.01 2.89
N HIS A 52 -0.34 9.71 3.95
CA HIS A 52 1.07 9.38 3.82
C HIS A 52 1.28 8.12 2.98
N PHE A 53 0.49 7.08 3.26
CA PHE A 53 0.48 5.84 2.49
C PHE A 53 0.24 6.06 1.00
N LEU A 54 -0.80 6.83 0.65
CA LEU A 54 -1.08 7.19 -0.74
C LEU A 54 0.07 8.00 -1.35
N ALA A 55 0.60 9.01 -0.67
CA ALA A 55 1.72 9.81 -1.19
C ALA A 55 2.98 8.97 -1.44
N THR A 56 3.28 7.99 -0.57
CA THR A 56 4.41 7.09 -0.77
C THR A 56 4.20 6.18 -1.98
N LEU A 57 3.01 5.58 -2.11
CA LEU A 57 2.68 4.75 -3.27
C LEU A 57 2.76 5.55 -4.58
N GLU A 58 2.25 6.78 -4.58
CA GLU A 58 2.33 7.68 -5.74
C GLU A 58 3.79 7.94 -6.14
N GLY A 59 4.67 8.18 -5.16
CA GLY A 59 6.11 8.32 -5.42
C GLY A 59 6.75 7.07 -6.04
N MET A 60 6.34 5.87 -5.62
CA MET A 60 6.82 4.61 -6.21
C MET A 60 6.26 4.39 -7.63
N VAL A 61 5.00 4.74 -7.87
CA VAL A 61 4.36 4.70 -9.18
C VAL A 61 5.10 5.63 -10.15
N GLN A 62 5.36 6.87 -9.74
CA GLN A 62 6.13 7.82 -10.56
C GLN A 62 7.54 7.31 -10.83
N ALA A 63 8.24 6.82 -9.80
CA ALA A 63 9.58 6.26 -9.96
C ALA A 63 9.60 5.07 -10.95
N THR A 64 8.55 4.26 -10.97
CA THR A 64 8.38 3.14 -11.91
C THR A 64 8.21 3.62 -13.34
N TRP A 65 7.37 4.64 -13.55
CA TRP A 65 7.20 5.26 -14.87
C TRP A 65 8.50 5.86 -15.40
N GLU A 66 9.29 6.51 -14.55
CA GLU A 66 10.58 7.10 -14.92
C GLU A 66 11.63 6.04 -15.31
N LEU A 67 11.45 4.79 -14.89
CA LEU A 67 12.25 3.65 -15.35
C LEU A 67 11.78 3.07 -16.69
N GLY A 68 10.68 3.57 -17.25
CA GLY A 68 10.05 3.03 -18.46
C GLY A 68 9.26 1.74 -18.23
N ALA A 69 8.95 1.42 -16.97
CA ALA A 69 8.18 0.23 -16.59
C ALA A 69 6.71 0.58 -16.33
N LEU A 70 5.81 -0.40 -16.49
CA LEU A 70 4.40 -0.28 -16.12
C LEU A 70 4.21 -0.53 -14.61
N PRO A 71 3.69 0.43 -13.82
CA PRO A 71 3.31 0.19 -12.44
C PRO A 71 1.98 -0.54 -12.34
N VAL A 72 1.90 -1.47 -11.41
CA VAL A 72 0.67 -2.13 -10.95
C VAL A 72 0.61 -2.00 -9.43
N VAL A 73 -0.51 -1.54 -8.88
CA VAL A 73 -0.61 -1.25 -7.44
C VAL A 73 -1.50 -2.26 -6.74
N GLY A 74 -1.09 -2.71 -5.56
CA GLY A 74 -1.90 -3.52 -4.66
C GLY A 74 -2.83 -2.68 -3.82
N ALA A 75 -4.10 -3.08 -3.70
CA ALA A 75 -5.05 -2.44 -2.80
C ALA A 75 -4.66 -2.62 -1.31
N PRO A 76 -5.22 -1.84 -0.38
CA PRO A 76 -5.10 -2.11 1.05
C PRO A 76 -5.64 -3.51 1.40
N TYR A 77 -5.21 -4.05 2.55
CA TYR A 77 -5.69 -5.33 3.07
C TYR A 77 -6.33 -5.15 4.45
N PRO A 78 -7.33 -5.98 4.80
CA PRO A 78 -7.93 -5.95 6.13
C PRO A 78 -6.95 -6.52 7.18
N HIS A 79 -7.00 -5.98 8.39
CA HIS A 79 -6.12 -6.40 9.50
C HIS A 79 -6.96 -6.67 10.75
N ALA A 80 -6.61 -7.70 11.54
CA ALA A 80 -7.41 -8.13 12.69
C ALA A 80 -7.61 -7.04 13.76
N GLY A 81 -6.68 -6.09 13.85
CA GLY A 81 -6.77 -4.94 14.77
C GLY A 81 -7.62 -3.76 14.26
N PHE A 82 -8.29 -3.87 13.11
CA PHE A 82 -9.10 -2.79 12.55
C PHE A 82 -10.56 -2.92 12.94
N GLY A 83 -11.11 -1.88 13.56
CA GLY A 83 -12.54 -1.72 13.78
C GLY A 83 -13.24 -1.11 12.57
N GLU A 84 -14.52 -0.79 12.73
CA GLU A 84 -15.37 -0.25 11.67
C GLU A 84 -14.80 1.05 11.05
N GLU A 85 -14.28 1.95 11.88
CA GLU A 85 -13.69 3.21 11.43
C GLU A 85 -12.43 3.00 10.57
N GLN A 86 -11.54 2.09 10.98
CA GLN A 86 -10.38 1.73 10.17
C GLN A 86 -10.79 1.04 8.86
N ALA A 87 -11.80 0.17 8.90
CA ALA A 87 -12.32 -0.47 7.70
C ALA A 87 -12.83 0.57 6.70
N LYS A 88 -13.59 1.57 7.16
CA LYS A 88 -14.06 2.69 6.32
C LYS A 88 -12.90 3.43 5.65
N LEU A 89 -11.83 3.71 6.40
CA LEU A 89 -10.63 4.35 5.86
C LEU A 89 -9.89 3.48 4.82
N LEU A 90 -9.85 2.16 5.01
CA LEU A 90 -9.32 1.25 3.99
C LEU A 90 -10.13 1.31 2.69
N TRP A 91 -11.46 1.31 2.78
CA TRP A 91 -12.34 1.43 1.62
C TRP A 91 -12.12 2.76 0.89
N GLN A 92 -12.05 3.87 1.62
CA GLN A 92 -11.75 5.18 1.04
C GLN A 92 -10.37 5.22 0.37
N THR A 93 -9.37 4.59 0.99
CA THR A 93 -8.01 4.49 0.44
C THR A 93 -7.98 3.65 -0.84
N ARG A 94 -8.70 2.52 -0.87
CA ARG A 94 -8.90 1.70 -2.07
C ARG A 94 -9.55 2.51 -3.19
N ASP A 95 -10.65 3.20 -2.88
CA ASP A 95 -11.40 3.93 -3.89
C ASP A 95 -10.56 5.08 -4.49
N ALA A 96 -9.69 5.71 -3.70
CA ALA A 96 -8.71 6.66 -4.19
C ALA A 96 -7.70 6.01 -5.15
N LEU A 97 -7.14 4.84 -4.82
CA LEU A 97 -6.21 4.12 -5.72
C LEU A 97 -6.87 3.74 -7.05
N LEU A 98 -8.13 3.32 -7.03
CA LEU A 98 -8.87 2.98 -8.26
C LEU A 98 -9.04 4.16 -9.22
N GLN A 99 -8.87 5.40 -8.75
CA GLN A 99 -8.94 6.61 -9.56
C GLN A 99 -7.61 7.00 -10.21
N TRP A 100 -6.48 6.36 -9.86
CA TRP A 100 -5.15 6.76 -10.33
C TRP A 100 -4.85 6.42 -11.79
N GLY A 101 -5.74 5.67 -12.46
CA GLY A 101 -5.54 5.30 -13.86
C GLY A 101 -4.42 4.27 -14.09
N VAL A 102 -3.92 3.64 -13.02
CA VAL A 102 -3.00 2.49 -13.08
C VAL A 102 -3.74 1.18 -12.80
N PRO A 103 -3.27 0.03 -13.29
CA PRO A 103 -3.85 -1.26 -12.91
C PRO A 103 -3.76 -1.48 -11.39
N VAL A 104 -4.88 -1.85 -10.78
CA VAL A 104 -4.97 -2.15 -9.35
C VAL A 104 -5.31 -3.62 -9.13
N LEU A 105 -4.50 -4.32 -8.34
CA LEU A 105 -4.82 -5.63 -7.80
C LEU A 105 -5.74 -5.44 -6.59
N ASP A 106 -7.04 -5.44 -6.86
CA ASP A 106 -8.07 -5.18 -5.86
C ASP A 106 -8.48 -6.46 -5.12
N TRP A 107 -7.89 -6.65 -3.94
CA TRP A 107 -8.18 -7.78 -3.06
C TRP A 107 -8.91 -7.40 -1.77
N LEU A 108 -9.23 -6.11 -1.54
CA LEU A 108 -9.83 -5.70 -0.26
C LEU A 108 -11.19 -6.36 -0.06
N ASP A 109 -12.03 -6.36 -1.09
CA ASP A 109 -13.36 -6.99 -1.06
C ASP A 109 -13.31 -8.50 -0.83
N PRO A 110 -12.57 -9.31 -1.63
CA PRO A 110 -12.51 -10.76 -1.41
C PRO A 110 -11.87 -11.15 -0.07
N LEU A 111 -10.99 -10.32 0.50
CA LEU A 111 -10.38 -10.57 1.82
C LEU A 111 -11.25 -10.10 2.99
N SER A 112 -12.19 -9.19 2.76
CA SER A 112 -13.13 -8.71 3.78
C SER A 112 -14.36 -9.62 3.93
N ALA A 113 -14.53 -10.59 3.03
CA ALA A 113 -15.63 -11.54 3.07
C ALA A 113 -15.58 -12.44 4.33
N PRO A 114 -16.72 -12.76 4.96
CA PRO A 114 -16.80 -13.67 6.11
C PRO A 114 -16.12 -15.02 5.83
N GLY A 115 -15.28 -15.48 6.76
CA GLY A 115 -14.55 -16.76 6.63
C GLY A 115 -13.32 -16.72 5.71
N ARG A 116 -12.98 -15.55 5.14
CA ARG A 116 -11.74 -15.30 4.38
C ARG A 116 -10.89 -14.17 4.94
N SER A 117 -11.31 -13.57 6.05
CA SER A 117 -10.49 -12.62 6.79
C SER A 117 -9.19 -13.31 7.16
N GLY A 118 -8.09 -12.85 6.57
CA GLY A 118 -6.74 -13.19 7.02
C GLY A 118 -6.54 -12.65 8.43
N THR A 119 -7.09 -13.32 9.44
CA THR A 119 -6.59 -13.28 10.80
C THR A 119 -5.25 -14.02 10.76
N TRP A 120 -4.18 -13.25 10.55
CA TRP A 120 -2.82 -13.64 10.89
C TRP A 120 -2.43 -12.93 12.18
#